data_AF-A0A959L6Z9-F1
#
_entry.id   AF-A0A959L6Z9-F1
#
_cell.length_a   1.000
_cell.length_b   1.000
_cell.length_c   1.000
_cell.angle_alpha   90.00
_cell.angle_beta   90.00
_cell.angle_gamma   90.00
#
_symmetry.space_group_name_H-M   'P 1'
#
loop_
_entity.id
_entity.type
_entity.pdbx_description
1 polymer ?
#
loop_
_entity_poly.entity_id
_entity_poly.type
_entity_poly.pdbx_seq_one_letter_code
_entity_poly.pdbx_strand_id
1 'polypeptide(L)'
;AVAKEIITTESWSRDSVLLVIDRNFPMPEEAGPMMDISGVEMDSIRWSTWRKFFKIWNQNRKSIKHLDKMLRPVGEFQIIIPHLINFKYYTLTSNQFCKGFYLMEEGVLSYTDVVDLSHSVNQKWKTFFLRLIYQLLYHGRLPALPAIFKGACPYLGAFSITHFSFPSLSKKKIIPWPFYNDPALPNFKNVLVLGPYFEFGQLSMETELKGLEALFHYFVSNQIFDVHYKFHPVQLEQNQSPDLIRALIKRYKKDIDFHEIKPSISLENIAMSSKADFYLATSSTAIYAVEMGRQVYSYANILLKFEPQFQRVVESMPLTFRNKMIFIDF
;
A
#
# COMPACT_ATOMS: atom_id res chain seq x y z
N ALA A 1 10.62 4.22 6.27
CA ALA A 1 11.33 3.25 7.13
C ALA A 1 12.15 2.27 6.29
N VAL A 2 11.50 1.42 5.49
CA VAL A 2 12.16 0.40 4.63
C VAL A 2 13.32 0.94 3.79
N ALA A 3 13.12 2.02 3.02
CA ALA A 3 14.19 2.61 2.20
C ALA A 3 15.43 3.02 3.01
N LYS A 4 15.25 3.57 4.22
CA LYS A 4 16.35 3.96 5.12
C LYS A 4 17.13 2.72 5.58
N GLU A 5 16.42 1.65 5.87
CA GLU A 5 17.02 0.39 6.30
C GLU A 5 17.81 -0.29 5.17
N ILE A 6 17.33 -0.22 3.92
CA ILE A 6 18.07 -0.68 2.74
C ILE A 6 19.39 0.09 2.61
N ILE A 7 19.34 1.43 2.64
CA ILE A 7 20.54 2.28 2.52
C ILE A 7 21.57 1.92 3.61
N THR A 8 21.09 1.70 4.83
CA THR A 8 21.94 1.34 5.97
C THR A 8 22.55 -0.06 5.79
N THR A 9 21.72 -1.05 5.44
CA THR A 9 22.14 -2.46 5.25
C THR A 9 23.13 -2.60 4.09
N GLU A 10 22.92 -1.88 2.99
CA GLU A 10 23.82 -1.90 1.84
C GLU A 10 25.04 -0.98 1.99
N SER A 11 25.13 -0.23 3.10
CA SER A 11 26.22 0.73 3.35
C SER A 11 26.41 1.73 2.19
N TRP A 12 25.31 2.16 1.56
CA TRP A 12 25.39 3.11 0.47
C TRP A 12 25.71 4.52 0.97
N SER A 13 26.61 5.21 0.26
CA SER A 13 26.90 6.62 0.56
C SER A 13 25.66 7.47 0.29
N ARG A 14 25.36 8.42 1.18
CA ARG A 14 24.23 9.34 1.00
C ARG A 14 24.30 10.11 -0.32
N ASP A 15 25.50 10.50 -0.74
CA ASP A 15 25.70 11.24 -2.00
C ASP A 15 25.48 10.38 -3.24
N SER A 16 25.48 9.06 -3.09
CA SER A 16 25.21 8.09 -4.17
C SER A 16 23.73 7.68 -4.27
N VAL A 17 22.88 8.16 -3.35
CA VAL A 17 21.46 7.78 -3.28
C VAL A 17 20.58 9.00 -3.47
N LEU A 18 19.85 9.03 -4.58
CA LEU A 18 18.79 10.00 -4.81
C LEU A 18 17.46 9.45 -4.30
N LEU A 19 16.90 10.06 -3.26
CA LEU A 19 15.59 9.67 -2.75
C LEU A 19 14.47 10.26 -3.62
N VAL A 20 13.60 9.40 -4.11
CA VAL A 20 12.48 9.78 -4.96
C VAL A 20 11.20 9.82 -4.12
N ILE A 21 10.58 10.99 -4.03
CA ILE A 21 9.38 11.21 -3.22
C ILE A 21 8.15 11.19 -4.12
N ASP A 22 7.17 10.37 -3.73
CA ASP A 22 5.84 10.33 -4.32
C ASP A 22 4.81 10.63 -3.22
N ARG A 23 3.63 11.14 -3.57
CA ARG A 23 2.52 11.42 -2.64
C ARG A 23 2.76 12.55 -1.62
N ASN A 24 3.56 13.56 -1.94
CA ASN A 24 3.78 14.75 -1.11
C ASN A 24 4.26 14.43 0.33
N PHE A 25 5.01 13.34 0.54
CA PHE A 25 5.59 13.08 1.86
C PHE A 25 6.53 14.23 2.26
N PRO A 26 6.51 14.65 3.54
CA PRO A 26 7.41 15.68 4.02
C PRO A 26 8.86 15.21 3.85
N MET A 27 9.68 16.07 3.26
CA MET A 27 11.10 15.79 2.99
C MET A 27 11.87 15.81 4.32
N PRO A 28 12.49 14.70 4.75
CA PRO A 28 13.37 14.75 5.90
C PRO A 28 14.65 15.49 5.49
N GLU A 29 14.96 16.61 6.15
CA GLU A 29 16.15 17.44 5.83
C GLU A 29 17.46 16.64 5.87
N GLU A 30 17.50 15.56 6.66
CA GLU A 30 18.68 14.71 6.82
C GLU A 30 18.85 13.63 5.74
N ALA A 31 17.92 13.52 4.78
CA ALA A 31 17.78 12.35 3.93
C ALA A 31 18.74 12.30 2.70
N GLY A 32 19.57 13.32 2.51
CA GLY A 32 20.48 13.44 1.36
C GLY A 32 19.81 14.08 0.13
N PRO A 33 20.36 13.88 -1.08
CA PRO A 33 19.77 14.44 -2.29
C PRO A 33 18.39 13.81 -2.56
N MET A 34 17.41 14.65 -2.87
CA MET A 34 16.02 14.27 -3.06
C MET A 34 15.48 14.75 -4.41
N MET A 35 14.52 14.00 -4.97
CA MET A 35 13.77 14.34 -6.18
C MET A 35 12.28 14.10 -5.94
N ASP A 36 11.49 15.16 -5.95
CA ASP A 36 10.04 15.06 -5.82
C ASP A 36 9.39 14.79 -7.18
N ILE A 37 8.72 13.65 -7.31
CA ILE A 37 7.96 13.25 -8.51
C ILE A 37 6.44 13.24 -8.25
N SER A 38 5.98 13.86 -7.15
CA SER A 38 4.56 13.92 -6.79
C SER A 38 3.74 14.65 -7.85
N GLY A 39 4.31 15.68 -8.50
CA GLY A 39 3.68 16.39 -9.63
C GLY A 39 3.67 15.63 -10.97
N VAL A 40 4.29 14.44 -11.04
CA VAL A 40 4.27 13.60 -12.25
C VAL A 40 2.98 12.79 -12.27
N GLU A 41 1.96 13.30 -12.94
CA GLU A 41 0.69 12.60 -13.10
C GLU A 41 0.77 11.62 -14.28
N MET A 42 0.48 10.33 -14.04
CA MET A 42 0.39 9.31 -15.09
C MET A 42 -0.87 8.49 -14.93
N ASP A 43 -1.71 8.50 -15.97
CA ASP A 43 -3.00 7.82 -15.93
C ASP A 43 -3.11 6.69 -16.95
N SER A 44 -3.87 5.65 -16.57
CA SER A 44 -4.37 4.66 -17.51
C SER A 44 -5.45 5.29 -18.40
N ILE A 45 -5.47 4.95 -19.69
CA ILE A 45 -6.60 5.36 -20.53
C ILE A 45 -7.84 4.59 -20.11
N ARG A 46 -8.87 5.34 -19.72
CA ARG A 46 -10.25 4.85 -19.67
C ARG A 46 -10.99 5.39 -20.88
N TRP A 47 -11.31 4.51 -21.82
CA TRP A 47 -12.13 4.84 -22.99
C TRP A 47 -13.54 5.20 -22.53
N SER A 48 -13.75 6.48 -22.27
CA SER A 48 -15.08 7.03 -21.98
C SER A 48 -15.47 8.07 -23.03
N THR A 49 -14.54 8.89 -23.51
CA THR A 49 -14.71 9.76 -24.69
C THR A 49 -13.36 10.04 -25.38
N TRP A 50 -13.38 10.33 -26.69
CA TRP A 50 -12.20 10.75 -27.45
C TRP A 50 -11.51 12.00 -26.86
N ARG A 51 -12.28 12.96 -26.33
CA ARG A 51 -11.73 14.14 -25.65
C ARG A 51 -10.89 13.75 -24.43
N LYS A 52 -11.40 12.85 -23.59
CA LYS A 52 -10.66 12.33 -22.42
C LYS A 52 -9.40 11.57 -22.83
N PHE A 53 -9.48 10.78 -23.91
CA PHE A 53 -8.32 10.10 -24.49
C PHE A 53 -7.20 11.08 -24.84
N PHE A 54 -7.47 12.12 -25.65
CA PHE A 54 -6.44 13.08 -26.05
C PHE A 54 -5.90 13.91 -24.87
N LYS A 55 -6.74 14.19 -23.88
CA LYS A 55 -6.30 14.86 -22.64
C LYS A 55 -5.28 14.01 -21.88
N ILE A 56 -5.62 12.75 -21.58
CA ILE A 56 -4.73 11.80 -20.89
C ILE A 56 -3.45 11.58 -21.71
N TRP A 57 -3.58 11.48 -23.04
CA TRP A 57 -2.44 11.36 -23.95
C TRP A 57 -1.45 12.52 -23.80
N ASN A 58 -1.94 13.75 -23.89
CA ASN A 58 -1.10 14.94 -23.80
C ASN A 58 -0.49 15.10 -22.41
N GLN A 59 -1.24 14.78 -21.36
CA GLN A 59 -0.78 14.80 -19.98
C GLN A 59 0.36 13.79 -19.77
N ASN A 60 0.16 12.51 -20.11
CA ASN A 60 1.19 11.47 -19.99
C ASN A 60 2.46 11.84 -20.78
N ARG A 61 2.34 12.38 -22.02
CA ARG A 61 3.52 12.84 -22.78
C ARG A 61 4.25 13.99 -22.11
N LYS A 62 3.54 14.94 -21.52
CA LYS A 62 4.15 16.04 -20.74
C LYS A 62 4.87 15.49 -19.52
N SER A 63 4.23 14.59 -18.78
CA SER A 63 4.80 13.94 -17.59
C SER A 63 6.06 13.14 -17.92
N ILE A 64 6.06 12.35 -19.00
CA ILE A 64 7.24 11.60 -19.47
C ILE A 64 8.39 12.55 -19.82
N LYS A 65 8.10 13.61 -20.59
CA LYS A 65 9.14 14.59 -20.96
C LYS A 65 9.69 15.33 -19.74
N HIS A 66 8.82 15.65 -18.79
CA HIS A 66 9.21 16.30 -17.54
C HIS A 66 10.12 15.37 -16.72
N LEU A 67 9.72 14.11 -16.56
CA LEU A 67 10.51 13.09 -15.88
C LEU A 67 11.88 12.87 -16.55
N ASP A 68 11.92 12.79 -17.88
CA ASP A 68 13.18 12.68 -18.62
C ASP A 68 14.10 13.88 -18.43
N LYS A 69 13.53 15.09 -18.33
CA LYS A 69 14.29 16.31 -18.03
C LYS A 69 14.87 16.26 -16.62
N MET A 70 14.13 15.74 -15.65
CA MET A 70 14.58 15.58 -14.26
C MET A 70 15.66 14.52 -14.12
N LEU A 71 15.56 13.42 -14.86
CA LEU A 71 16.50 12.29 -14.80
C LEU A 71 17.79 12.52 -15.60
N ARG A 72 17.76 13.37 -16.62
CA ARG A 72 18.94 13.60 -17.49
C ARG A 72 20.20 14.03 -16.73
N PRO A 73 20.15 14.94 -15.74
CA PRO A 73 21.33 15.33 -14.95
C PRO A 73 21.83 14.23 -14.01
N VAL A 74 20.97 13.25 -13.66
CA VAL A 74 21.35 12.12 -12.80
C VAL A 74 22.29 11.16 -13.53
N GLY A 75 22.19 11.07 -14.86
CA GLY A 75 22.97 10.12 -15.64
C GLY A 75 22.45 8.70 -15.48
N GLU A 76 23.33 7.70 -15.56
CA GLU A 76 22.97 6.30 -15.40
C GLU A 76 22.62 5.98 -13.93
N PHE A 77 21.53 5.24 -13.70
CA PHE A 77 21.04 4.97 -12.34
C PHE A 77 20.48 3.55 -12.17
N GLN A 78 20.41 3.12 -10.91
CA GLN A 78 19.57 2.01 -10.46
C GLN A 78 18.45 2.57 -9.58
N ILE A 79 17.29 1.91 -9.56
CA ILE A 79 16.13 2.40 -8.79
C ILE A 79 15.54 1.32 -7.89
N ILE A 80 15.14 1.71 -6.68
CA ILE A 80 14.31 0.87 -5.80
C ILE A 80 12.88 1.38 -5.84
N ILE A 81 11.92 0.51 -6.10
CA ILE A 81 10.49 0.84 -6.17
C ILE A 81 9.65 -0.22 -5.46
N PRO A 82 8.45 0.12 -4.96
CA PRO A 82 7.63 -0.86 -4.24
C PRO A 82 6.96 -1.89 -5.17
N HIS A 83 6.61 -1.46 -6.39
CA HIS A 83 5.94 -2.31 -7.38
C HIS A 83 6.03 -1.69 -8.78
N LEU A 84 5.66 -2.46 -9.81
CA LEU A 84 5.62 -2.00 -11.21
C LEU A 84 4.20 -1.73 -11.74
N ILE A 85 3.18 -1.92 -10.90
CA ILE A 85 1.78 -1.67 -11.26
C ILE A 85 1.50 -0.18 -11.54
N ASN A 86 2.23 0.74 -10.90
CA ASN A 86 2.08 2.17 -11.14
C ASN A 86 2.86 2.58 -12.39
N PHE A 87 2.19 3.25 -13.34
CA PHE A 87 2.80 3.74 -14.58
C PHE A 87 3.97 4.68 -14.35
N LYS A 88 3.99 5.42 -13.23
CA LYS A 88 5.12 6.27 -12.82
C LYS A 88 6.38 5.44 -12.59
N TYR A 89 6.30 4.40 -11.76
CA TYR A 89 7.39 3.49 -11.48
C TYR A 89 7.81 2.69 -12.72
N TYR A 90 6.84 2.31 -13.55
CA TYR A 90 7.13 1.68 -14.83
C TYR A 90 7.92 2.61 -15.77
N THR A 91 7.54 3.89 -15.85
CA THR A 91 8.22 4.86 -16.72
C THR A 91 9.64 5.16 -16.24
N LEU A 92 9.87 5.17 -14.93
CA LEU A 92 11.20 5.27 -14.33
C LEU A 92 12.08 4.08 -14.73
N THR A 93 11.56 2.87 -14.60
CA THR A 93 12.32 1.64 -14.91
C THR A 93 12.51 1.41 -16.40
N SER A 94 11.65 1.94 -17.26
CA SER A 94 11.83 1.90 -18.72
C SER A 94 12.65 3.08 -19.28
N ASN A 95 13.18 3.94 -18.43
CA ASN A 95 14.06 5.01 -18.86
C ASN A 95 15.39 4.45 -19.38
N GLN A 96 15.93 5.03 -20.47
CA GLN A 96 17.19 4.58 -21.09
C GLN A 96 18.41 4.66 -20.17
N PHE A 97 18.37 5.51 -19.15
CA PHE A 97 19.42 5.66 -18.17
C PHE A 97 19.26 4.69 -16.97
N CYS A 98 18.11 4.00 -16.83
CA CYS A 98 17.96 2.96 -15.83
C CYS A 98 18.77 1.72 -16.23
N LYS A 99 19.74 1.33 -15.41
CA LYS A 99 20.57 0.13 -15.60
C LYS A 99 20.05 -1.09 -14.86
N GLY A 100 19.10 -0.89 -13.95
CA GLY A 100 18.39 -1.97 -13.31
C GLY A 100 17.55 -1.46 -12.15
N PHE A 101 16.70 -2.32 -11.62
CA PHE A 101 15.84 -1.97 -10.51
C PHE A 101 15.74 -3.07 -9.47
N TYR A 102 15.49 -2.65 -8.23
CA TYR A 102 15.11 -3.50 -7.13
C TYR A 102 13.65 -3.25 -6.75
N LEU A 103 12.98 -4.27 -6.25
CA LEU A 103 11.72 -4.09 -5.53
C LEU A 103 12.00 -3.88 -4.04
N MET A 104 11.17 -3.11 -3.36
CA MET A 104 11.16 -3.05 -1.89
C MET A 104 9.78 -3.39 -1.34
N GLU A 105 9.75 -4.04 -0.20
CA GLU A 105 8.51 -4.37 0.48
C GLU A 105 7.74 -3.09 0.91
N GLU A 106 6.50 -2.93 0.43
CA GLU A 106 5.57 -1.88 0.81
C GLU A 106 4.12 -2.38 0.69
N GLY A 107 3.46 -2.55 1.84
CA GLY A 107 2.04 -2.86 1.91
C GLY A 107 1.68 -4.25 1.36
N VAL A 108 0.39 -4.46 1.09
CA VAL A 108 -0.15 -5.78 0.69
C VAL A 108 0.40 -6.26 -0.67
N LEU A 109 0.70 -5.33 -1.59
CA LEU A 109 1.13 -5.67 -2.95
C LEU A 109 2.43 -6.48 -2.98
N SER A 110 3.32 -6.28 -2.01
CA SER A 110 4.57 -7.04 -1.92
C SER A 110 4.36 -8.50 -1.60
N TYR A 111 3.14 -8.92 -1.24
CA TYR A 111 2.84 -10.29 -0.85
C TYR A 111 1.91 -11.00 -1.84
N THR A 112 1.50 -10.31 -2.90
CA THR A 112 0.81 -10.90 -4.03
C THR A 112 1.83 -11.49 -5.00
N ASP A 113 1.53 -12.63 -5.60
CA ASP A 113 2.39 -13.21 -6.63
C ASP A 113 2.46 -12.28 -7.85
N VAL A 114 3.66 -12.08 -8.39
CA VAL A 114 3.87 -11.34 -9.64
C VAL A 114 3.07 -11.96 -10.79
N VAL A 115 2.87 -13.28 -10.79
CA VAL A 115 2.02 -13.98 -11.76
C VAL A 115 0.57 -13.51 -11.65
N ASP A 116 0.01 -13.41 -10.43
CA ASP A 116 -1.37 -12.97 -10.20
C ASP A 116 -1.57 -11.50 -10.56
N LEU A 117 -0.58 -10.66 -10.23
CA LEU A 117 -0.55 -9.26 -10.64
C LEU A 117 -0.53 -9.14 -12.16
N SER A 118 0.25 -10.00 -12.84
CA SER A 118 0.31 -10.00 -14.31
C SER A 118 -1.05 -10.40 -14.89
N HIS A 119 -1.69 -11.45 -14.39
CA HIS A 119 -3.01 -11.88 -14.86
C HIS A 119 -4.09 -10.80 -14.70
N SER A 120 -4.06 -10.06 -13.59
CA SER A 120 -4.96 -8.93 -13.33
C SER A 120 -4.76 -7.79 -14.34
N VAL A 121 -3.51 -7.55 -14.75
CA VAL A 121 -3.19 -6.60 -15.82
C VAL A 121 -3.60 -7.19 -17.18
N ASN A 122 -3.32 -8.47 -17.49
CA ASN A 122 -3.61 -9.12 -18.78
C ASN A 122 -5.06 -8.96 -19.23
N GLN A 123 -6.02 -9.08 -18.31
CA GLN A 123 -7.44 -9.02 -18.66
C GLN A 123 -7.88 -7.67 -19.23
N LYS A 124 -7.23 -6.57 -18.83
CA LYS A 124 -7.56 -5.20 -19.29
C LYS A 124 -6.94 -4.86 -20.66
N TRP A 125 -5.97 -5.65 -21.14
CA TRP A 125 -5.10 -5.33 -22.28
C TRP A 125 -5.29 -6.26 -23.49
N LYS A 126 -6.49 -6.84 -23.64
CA LYS A 126 -6.77 -7.89 -24.62
C LYS A 126 -6.83 -7.42 -26.08
N THR A 127 -6.97 -6.14 -26.40
CA THR A 127 -7.07 -5.69 -27.80
C THR A 127 -5.73 -5.21 -28.36
N PHE A 128 -5.35 -5.71 -29.53
CA PHE A 128 -4.15 -5.29 -30.29
C PHE A 128 -4.08 -3.77 -30.47
N PHE A 129 -5.23 -3.12 -30.69
CA PHE A 129 -5.34 -1.68 -30.87
C PHE A 129 -4.94 -0.88 -29.62
N LEU A 130 -5.36 -1.32 -28.43
CA LEU A 130 -4.93 -0.70 -27.17
C LEU A 130 -3.41 -0.82 -27.01
N ARG A 131 -2.81 -1.96 -27.37
CA ARG A 131 -1.36 -2.16 -27.29
C ARG A 131 -0.59 -1.15 -28.13
N LEU A 132 -0.98 -0.96 -29.39
CA LEU A 132 -0.36 0.02 -30.28
C LEU A 132 -0.47 1.44 -29.70
N ILE A 133 -1.64 1.79 -29.18
CA ILE A 133 -1.89 3.08 -28.54
C ILE A 133 -0.99 3.29 -27.33
N TYR A 134 -0.84 2.29 -26.46
CA TYR A 134 0.05 2.37 -25.30
C TYR A 134 1.53 2.46 -25.68
N GLN A 135 1.95 1.73 -26.71
CA GLN A 135 3.30 1.89 -27.26
C GLN A 135 3.51 3.32 -27.75
N LEU A 136 2.57 3.90 -28.51
CA LEU A 136 2.75 5.27 -29.01
C LEU A 136 2.69 6.32 -27.87
N LEU A 137 1.79 6.16 -26.89
CA LEU A 137 1.65 7.05 -25.73
C LEU A 137 2.92 7.18 -24.92
N TYR A 138 3.53 6.03 -24.63
CA TYR A 138 4.67 5.93 -23.75
C TYR A 138 5.97 5.87 -24.55
N HIS A 139 5.97 6.34 -25.81
CA HIS A 139 7.15 6.38 -26.69
C HIS A 139 7.91 5.04 -26.75
N GLY A 140 7.18 3.93 -26.85
CA GLY A 140 7.69 2.57 -26.90
C GLY A 140 8.13 1.98 -25.56
N ARG A 141 8.03 2.75 -24.46
CA ARG A 141 8.50 2.32 -23.13
C ARG A 141 7.59 1.28 -22.48
N LEU A 142 6.27 1.37 -22.69
CA LEU A 142 5.38 0.32 -22.23
C LEU A 142 5.39 -0.87 -23.20
N PRO A 143 5.61 -2.10 -22.73
CA PRO A 143 5.52 -3.29 -23.55
C PRO A 143 4.08 -3.46 -24.04
N ALA A 144 3.95 -3.96 -25.26
CA ALA A 144 2.67 -4.46 -25.77
C ALA A 144 2.18 -5.72 -25.03
N LEU A 145 3.04 -6.36 -24.22
CA LEU A 145 2.71 -7.56 -23.46
C LEU A 145 2.74 -7.30 -21.96
N PRO A 146 1.85 -7.96 -21.21
CA PRO A 146 1.62 -7.68 -19.80
C PRO A 146 2.55 -8.43 -18.84
N ALA A 147 3.71 -8.89 -19.32
CA ALA A 147 4.76 -9.35 -18.42
C ALA A 147 5.29 -8.14 -17.66
N ILE A 148 5.08 -8.12 -16.34
CA ILE A 148 5.34 -6.97 -15.46
C ILE A 148 6.75 -6.39 -15.64
N PHE A 149 7.72 -7.21 -16.05
CA PHE A 149 9.12 -6.81 -16.24
C PHE A 149 9.51 -6.50 -17.69
N LYS A 150 8.67 -6.78 -18.69
CA LYS A 150 9.09 -6.70 -20.10
C LYS A 150 9.25 -5.23 -20.52
N GLY A 151 10.46 -4.75 -20.79
CA GLY A 151 10.68 -3.35 -21.21
C GLY A 151 10.97 -2.40 -20.06
N ALA A 152 11.01 -2.90 -18.82
CA ALA A 152 11.78 -2.30 -17.75
C ALA A 152 13.28 -2.63 -17.93
N CYS A 153 14.14 -1.85 -17.30
CA CYS A 153 15.56 -2.18 -17.08
C CYS A 153 15.69 -3.53 -16.32
N PRO A 154 16.86 -4.18 -16.34
CA PRO A 154 17.04 -5.48 -15.70
C PRO A 154 16.59 -5.53 -14.23
N TYR A 155 15.83 -6.56 -13.87
CA TYR A 155 15.49 -6.85 -12.47
C TYR A 155 16.74 -7.37 -11.73
N LEU A 156 17.15 -6.62 -10.70
CA LEU A 156 18.36 -6.90 -9.92
C LEU A 156 18.06 -7.74 -8.68
N GLY A 157 16.91 -7.51 -8.03
CA GLY A 157 16.48 -8.25 -6.85
C GLY A 157 15.35 -7.56 -6.10
N ALA A 158 15.02 -8.07 -4.91
CA ALA A 158 14.04 -7.45 -4.02
C ALA A 158 14.58 -7.38 -2.59
N PHE A 159 14.25 -6.29 -1.91
CA PHE A 159 14.47 -6.10 -0.48
C PHE A 159 13.18 -6.40 0.26
N SER A 160 13.28 -7.34 1.19
CA SER A 160 12.17 -7.93 1.92
C SER A 160 12.39 -7.74 3.41
N ILE A 161 11.35 -7.40 4.15
CA ILE A 161 11.40 -7.39 5.62
C ILE A 161 11.06 -8.80 6.15
N THR A 162 10.21 -9.52 5.42
CA THR A 162 9.77 -10.89 5.78
C THR A 162 10.08 -11.88 4.65
N HIS A 163 10.15 -13.17 4.98
CA HIS A 163 10.32 -14.22 3.96
C HIS A 163 9.10 -14.38 3.04
N PHE A 164 7.95 -13.87 3.46
CA PHE A 164 6.68 -14.00 2.77
C PHE A 164 6.50 -12.98 1.65
N SER A 165 7.26 -11.88 1.65
CA SER A 165 7.19 -10.93 0.55
C SER A 165 7.85 -11.49 -0.71
N PHE A 166 7.30 -11.08 -1.84
CA PHE A 166 7.64 -11.45 -3.20
C PHE A 166 7.76 -12.97 -3.37
N PRO A 167 6.68 -13.75 -3.15
CA PRO A 167 6.76 -15.21 -3.02
C PRO A 167 7.41 -15.90 -4.23
N SER A 168 7.16 -15.41 -5.45
CA SER A 168 7.69 -15.97 -6.69
C SER A 168 9.05 -15.42 -7.14
N LEU A 169 9.64 -14.45 -6.42
CA LEU A 169 10.93 -13.88 -6.79
C LEU A 169 12.08 -14.64 -6.12
N SER A 170 13.07 -15.04 -6.91
CA SER A 170 14.23 -15.83 -6.46
C SER A 170 15.36 -14.98 -5.87
N LYS A 171 15.51 -13.74 -6.31
CA LYS A 171 16.57 -12.81 -5.87
C LYS A 171 16.07 -11.92 -4.73
N LYS A 172 15.89 -12.47 -3.53
CA LYS A 172 15.41 -11.72 -2.36
C LYS A 172 16.51 -11.58 -1.33
N LYS A 173 16.68 -10.36 -0.81
CA LYS A 173 17.52 -10.05 0.35
C LYS A 173 16.60 -9.63 1.49
N ILE A 174 16.68 -10.36 2.60
CA ILE A 174 16.00 -9.99 3.83
C ILE A 174 16.81 -8.90 4.52
N ILE A 175 16.18 -7.75 4.76
CA ILE A 175 16.76 -6.65 5.52
C ILE A 175 16.26 -6.69 6.96
N PRO A 176 16.98 -6.06 7.92
CA PRO A 176 16.50 -5.95 9.29
C PRO A 176 15.13 -5.27 9.37
N TRP A 177 14.42 -5.54 10.46
CA TRP A 177 13.12 -4.93 10.71
C TRP A 177 13.29 -3.40 10.88
N PRO A 178 12.67 -2.57 10.02
CA PRO A 178 12.95 -1.12 10.00
C PRO A 178 12.12 -0.34 11.02
N PHE A 179 11.26 -1.02 11.76
CA PHE A 179 10.45 -0.46 12.84
C PHE A 179 11.17 -0.71 14.17
N TYR A 180 10.84 0.07 15.19
CA TYR A 180 11.55 0.03 16.47
C TYR A 180 10.60 -0.12 17.64
N ASN A 181 11.12 -0.69 18.73
CA ASN A 181 10.45 -0.68 20.02
C ASN A 181 10.57 0.74 20.59
N ASP A 182 9.46 1.46 20.64
CA ASP A 182 9.37 2.81 21.16
C ASP A 182 8.84 2.77 22.61
N PRO A 183 9.71 2.91 23.63
CA PRO A 183 9.29 2.86 25.02
C PRO A 183 8.42 4.06 25.44
N ALA A 184 8.34 5.11 24.61
CA ALA A 184 7.46 6.25 24.86
C ALA A 184 6.02 5.98 24.41
N LEU A 185 5.75 4.91 23.65
CA LEU A 185 4.40 4.55 23.26
C LEU A 185 3.59 4.02 24.45
N PRO A 186 2.29 4.35 24.54
CA PRO A 186 1.40 3.71 25.48
C PRO A 186 1.40 2.18 25.35
N ASN A 187 1.10 1.49 26.45
CA ASN A 187 0.90 0.04 26.41
C ASN A 187 -0.49 -0.28 25.82
N PHE A 188 -0.58 -0.34 24.50
CA PHE A 188 -1.80 -0.70 23.78
C PHE A 188 -2.17 -2.17 24.07
N LYS A 189 -3.46 -2.41 24.36
CA LYS A 189 -4.02 -3.76 24.54
C LYS A 189 -4.89 -4.20 23.37
N ASN A 190 -5.79 -3.34 22.90
CA ASN A 190 -6.67 -3.62 21.76
C ASN A 190 -6.58 -2.46 20.77
N VAL A 191 -6.24 -2.77 19.52
CA VAL A 191 -6.08 -1.78 18.45
C VAL A 191 -7.04 -2.08 17.31
N LEU A 192 -8.01 -1.20 17.11
CA LEU A 192 -8.91 -1.21 15.96
C LEU A 192 -8.30 -0.40 14.81
N VAL A 193 -7.98 -1.07 13.71
CA VAL A 193 -7.49 -0.45 12.48
C VAL A 193 -8.65 -0.24 11.52
N LEU A 194 -9.01 1.02 11.29
CA LEU A 194 -10.08 1.40 10.37
C LEU A 194 -9.49 1.54 8.96
N GLY A 195 -10.07 0.81 8.01
CA GLY A 195 -9.67 0.84 6.61
C GLY A 195 -10.50 1.83 5.79
N PRO A 196 -9.95 2.41 4.71
CA PRO A 196 -10.63 3.41 3.86
C PRO A 196 -11.56 2.73 2.83
N TYR A 197 -12.37 1.76 3.26
CA TYR A 197 -13.12 0.90 2.33
C TYR A 197 -14.24 1.65 1.62
N PHE A 198 -14.92 2.56 2.33
CA PHE A 198 -15.92 3.45 1.75
C PHE A 198 -15.30 4.41 0.73
N GLU A 199 -14.18 5.04 1.06
CA GLU A 199 -13.47 5.99 0.17
C GLU A 199 -12.96 5.31 -1.10
N PHE A 200 -12.62 4.03 -1.01
CA PHE A 200 -12.21 3.22 -2.16
C PHE A 200 -13.38 2.57 -2.91
N GLY A 201 -14.62 2.81 -2.49
CA GLY A 201 -15.83 2.25 -3.11
C GLY A 201 -15.91 0.73 -3.01
N GLN A 202 -15.26 0.14 -2.00
CA GLN A 202 -15.25 -1.31 -1.77
C GLN A 202 -16.48 -1.77 -0.99
N LEU A 203 -17.08 -0.89 -0.20
CA LEU A 203 -18.34 -1.10 0.53
C LEU A 203 -19.09 0.22 0.70
N SER A 204 -20.39 0.11 0.99
CA SER A 204 -21.23 1.24 1.40
C SER A 204 -20.96 1.67 2.84
N MET A 205 -21.07 2.97 3.14
CA MET A 205 -20.92 3.48 4.51
C MET A 205 -21.90 2.83 5.49
N GLU A 206 -23.12 2.52 5.04
CA GLU A 206 -24.11 1.77 5.83
C GLU A 206 -23.58 0.39 6.25
N THR A 207 -22.96 -0.34 5.32
CA THR A 207 -22.34 -1.64 5.61
C THR A 207 -21.16 -1.50 6.56
N GLU A 208 -20.33 -0.46 6.40
CA GLU A 208 -19.22 -0.19 7.31
C GLU A 208 -19.70 0.01 8.75
N LEU A 209 -20.74 0.84 8.93
CA LEU A 209 -21.32 1.12 10.24
C LEU A 209 -21.96 -0.13 10.86
N LYS A 210 -22.68 -0.95 10.08
CA LYS A 210 -23.23 -2.22 10.56
C LYS A 210 -22.14 -3.21 10.99
N GLY A 211 -21.06 -3.28 10.22
CA GLY A 211 -19.92 -4.14 10.55
C GLY A 211 -19.22 -3.71 11.84
N LEU A 212 -18.98 -2.40 12.01
CA LEU A 212 -18.41 -1.84 13.23
C LEU A 212 -19.35 -1.99 14.42
N GLU A 213 -20.66 -1.80 14.24
CA GLU A 213 -21.66 -1.97 15.30
C GLU A 213 -21.66 -3.42 15.82
N ALA A 214 -21.64 -4.40 14.92
CA ALA A 214 -21.51 -5.80 15.29
C ALA A 214 -20.17 -6.10 16.00
N LEU A 215 -19.06 -5.51 15.55
CA LEU A 215 -17.77 -5.61 16.24
C LEU A 215 -17.80 -4.98 17.64
N PHE A 216 -18.51 -3.88 17.85
CA PHE A 216 -18.64 -3.30 19.19
C PHE A 216 -19.47 -4.18 20.12
N HIS A 217 -20.51 -4.85 19.60
CA HIS A 217 -21.20 -5.90 20.35
C HIS A 217 -20.29 -7.09 20.70
N TYR A 218 -19.39 -7.50 19.81
CA TYR A 218 -18.36 -8.49 20.11
C TYR A 218 -17.49 -8.04 21.29
N PHE A 219 -17.03 -6.79 21.27
CA PHE A 219 -16.19 -6.24 22.33
C PHE A 219 -16.89 -6.28 23.68
N VAL A 220 -18.14 -5.81 23.77
CA VAL A 220 -18.94 -5.88 25.01
C VAL A 220 -19.09 -7.33 25.48
N SER A 221 -19.45 -8.25 24.57
CA SER A 221 -19.71 -9.66 24.90
C SER A 221 -18.46 -10.40 25.38
N ASN A 222 -17.28 -10.02 24.88
CA ASN A 222 -15.99 -10.61 25.24
C ASN A 222 -15.21 -9.78 26.26
N GLN A 223 -15.86 -8.81 26.92
CA GLN A 223 -15.28 -7.98 27.98
C GLN A 223 -14.05 -7.16 27.52
N ILE A 224 -14.05 -6.75 26.26
CA ILE A 224 -13.05 -5.85 25.68
C ILE A 224 -13.55 -4.42 25.85
N PHE A 225 -13.13 -3.77 26.94
CA PHE A 225 -13.65 -2.46 27.34
C PHE A 225 -12.70 -1.28 27.09
N ASP A 226 -11.46 -1.54 26.64
CA ASP A 226 -10.48 -0.50 26.31
C ASP A 226 -9.99 -0.74 24.88
N VAL A 227 -10.38 0.15 23.96
CA VAL A 227 -10.12 0.03 22.52
C VAL A 227 -9.48 1.30 21.98
N HIS A 228 -8.26 1.16 21.49
CA HIS A 228 -7.58 2.23 20.77
C HIS A 228 -7.89 2.08 19.28
N TYR A 229 -8.29 3.15 18.59
CA TYR A 229 -8.64 3.07 17.17
C TYR A 229 -7.84 4.07 16.34
N LYS A 230 -7.52 3.70 15.10
CA LYS A 230 -6.79 4.56 14.17
C LYS A 230 -7.45 4.59 12.81
N PHE A 231 -7.73 5.79 12.32
CA PHE A 231 -8.16 6.02 10.94
C PHE A 231 -7.01 5.87 9.95
N HIS A 232 -7.34 5.39 8.74
CA HIS A 232 -6.43 5.45 7.62
C HIS A 232 -6.25 6.91 7.14
N PRO A 233 -5.06 7.34 6.70
CA PRO A 233 -4.82 8.72 6.25
C PRO A 233 -5.83 9.23 5.21
N VAL A 234 -6.17 8.40 4.23
CA VAL A 234 -7.18 8.71 3.19
C VAL A 234 -8.55 9.08 3.78
N GLN A 235 -8.96 8.47 4.90
CA GLN A 235 -10.23 8.82 5.56
C GLN A 235 -10.19 10.24 6.14
N LEU A 236 -9.04 10.63 6.70
CA LEU A 236 -8.83 11.96 7.30
C LEU A 236 -8.74 13.07 6.23
N GLU A 237 -8.35 12.74 4.99
CA GLU A 237 -8.34 13.70 3.89
C GLU A 237 -9.76 14.04 3.39
N GLN A 238 -10.69 13.08 3.42
CA GLN A 238 -12.04 13.23 2.87
C GLN A 238 -13.11 13.60 3.93
N ASN A 239 -12.82 13.43 5.21
CA ASN A 239 -13.64 13.79 6.39
C ASN A 239 -15.05 13.19 6.50
N GLN A 240 -15.56 12.45 5.52
CA GLN A 240 -16.93 11.91 5.57
C GLN A 240 -17.09 10.69 6.49
N SER A 241 -16.27 9.65 6.32
CA SER A 241 -16.38 8.44 7.15
C SER A 241 -15.95 8.66 8.61
N PRO A 242 -14.92 9.46 8.95
CA PRO A 242 -14.49 9.61 10.33
C PRO A 242 -15.58 10.17 11.25
N ASP A 243 -16.38 11.13 10.77
CA ASP A 243 -17.43 11.74 11.59
C ASP A 243 -18.57 10.76 11.90
N LEU A 244 -18.98 9.96 10.91
CA LEU A 244 -20.00 8.92 11.08
C LEU A 244 -19.51 7.80 12.00
N ILE A 245 -18.25 7.38 11.86
CA ILE A 245 -17.64 6.37 12.72
C ILE A 245 -17.50 6.90 14.16
N ARG A 246 -17.06 8.15 14.35
CA ARG A 246 -17.00 8.79 15.68
C ARG A 246 -18.39 8.91 16.32
N ALA A 247 -19.42 9.19 15.52
CA ALA A 247 -20.81 9.22 16.01
C ALA A 247 -21.27 7.83 16.48
N LEU A 248 -20.93 6.77 15.74
CA LEU A 248 -21.17 5.39 16.17
C LEU A 248 -20.42 5.06 17.47
N ILE A 249 -19.12 5.34 17.53
CA ILE A 249 -18.27 5.16 18.72
C ILE A 249 -18.90 5.86 19.94
N LYS A 250 -19.39 7.09 19.79
CA LYS A 250 -20.03 7.85 20.86
C LYS A 250 -21.24 7.13 21.47
N ARG A 251 -21.99 6.33 20.68
CA ARG A 251 -23.13 5.54 21.18
C ARG A 251 -22.70 4.42 22.12
N TYR A 252 -21.48 3.90 21.96
CA TYR A 252 -20.92 2.78 22.73
C TYR A 252 -19.98 3.21 23.86
N LYS A 253 -19.75 4.52 24.05
CA LYS A 253 -18.84 5.07 25.08
C LYS A 253 -19.20 4.73 26.54
N LYS A 254 -20.42 4.26 26.80
CA LYS A 254 -20.83 3.82 28.14
C LYS A 254 -20.31 2.42 28.47
N ASP A 255 -20.07 1.61 27.44
CA ASP A 255 -19.71 0.20 27.57
C ASP A 255 -18.24 -0.05 27.21
N ILE A 256 -17.66 0.80 26.35
CA ILE A 256 -16.28 0.68 25.87
C ILE A 256 -15.61 2.06 25.94
N ASP A 257 -14.41 2.13 26.52
CA ASP A 257 -13.54 3.30 26.45
C ASP A 257 -12.77 3.30 25.12
N PHE A 258 -12.96 4.37 24.35
CA PHE A 258 -12.41 4.49 22.99
C PHE A 258 -11.39 5.62 22.92
N HIS A 259 -10.17 5.29 22.53
CA HIS A 259 -9.06 6.23 22.40
C HIS A 259 -8.58 6.34 20.96
N GLU A 260 -8.67 7.55 20.38
CA GLU A 260 -8.14 7.76 19.02
C GLU A 260 -6.60 7.81 19.06
N ILE A 261 -5.96 6.94 18.28
CA ILE A 261 -4.51 6.92 18.11
C ILE A 261 -4.12 8.07 17.18
N LYS A 262 -3.15 8.88 17.61
CA LYS A 262 -2.64 10.01 16.81
C LYS A 262 -2.22 9.56 15.41
N PRO A 263 -2.50 10.35 14.35
CA PRO A 263 -2.10 10.01 12.98
C PRO A 263 -0.59 9.73 12.83
N SER A 264 0.26 10.42 13.59
CA SER A 264 1.72 10.28 13.54
C SER A 264 2.27 8.95 14.09
N ILE A 265 1.50 8.19 14.89
CA ILE A 265 1.98 6.94 15.50
C ILE A 265 1.89 5.78 14.48
N SER A 266 3.00 5.13 14.14
CA SER A 266 2.99 3.96 13.25
C SER A 266 2.34 2.75 13.92
N LEU A 267 1.44 2.06 13.20
CA LEU A 267 0.83 0.81 13.69
C LEU A 267 1.86 -0.32 13.78
N GLU A 268 2.87 -0.30 12.92
CA GLU A 268 3.99 -1.23 12.94
C GLU A 268 4.87 -1.04 14.17
N ASN A 269 5.09 0.21 14.60
CA ASN A 269 5.75 0.49 15.88
C ASN A 269 4.91 0.00 17.06
N ILE A 270 3.57 0.12 17.00
CA ILE A 270 2.69 -0.44 18.05
C ILE A 270 2.80 -1.97 18.09
N ALA A 271 2.78 -2.63 16.94
CA ALA A 271 2.94 -4.09 16.84
C ALA A 271 4.27 -4.55 17.44
N MET A 272 5.34 -3.78 17.27
CA MET A 272 6.64 -4.10 17.85
C MET A 272 6.72 -3.82 19.36
N SER A 273 6.15 -2.69 19.82
CA SER A 273 6.36 -2.17 21.18
C SER A 273 5.36 -2.68 22.22
N SER A 274 4.20 -3.16 21.80
CA SER A 274 3.11 -3.58 22.69
C SER A 274 2.69 -5.02 22.42
N LYS A 275 1.98 -5.65 23.36
CA LYS A 275 1.32 -6.96 23.15
C LYS A 275 -0.11 -6.81 22.66
N ALA A 276 -0.41 -5.73 21.91
CA ALA A 276 -1.77 -5.43 21.49
C ALA A 276 -2.34 -6.51 20.57
N ASP A 277 -3.63 -6.79 20.75
CA ASP A 277 -4.46 -7.49 19.79
C ASP A 277 -4.97 -6.50 18.73
N PHE A 278 -4.91 -6.90 17.46
CA PHE A 278 -5.30 -6.05 16.34
C PHE A 278 -6.64 -6.51 15.76
N TYR A 279 -7.60 -5.59 15.68
CA TYR A 279 -8.92 -5.78 15.09
C TYR A 279 -9.01 -4.98 13.80
N LEU A 280 -9.31 -5.63 12.69
CA LEU A 280 -9.33 -5.01 11.36
C LEU A 280 -10.21 -5.82 10.41
N ALA A 281 -10.69 -5.26 9.30
CA ALA A 281 -11.28 -6.12 8.27
C ALA A 281 -10.15 -6.72 7.41
N THR A 282 -9.38 -5.84 6.76
CA THR A 282 -8.18 -6.17 5.97
C THR A 282 -7.16 -5.02 6.05
N SER A 283 -5.87 -5.32 6.26
CA SER A 283 -4.81 -4.30 6.29
C SER A 283 -3.44 -4.95 6.16
N SER A 284 -2.47 -4.29 5.52
CA SER A 284 -1.07 -4.74 5.57
C SER A 284 -0.51 -4.74 7.00
N THR A 285 -1.08 -3.94 7.91
CA THR A 285 -0.71 -3.96 9.33
C THR A 285 -0.87 -5.36 9.94
N ALA A 286 -1.85 -6.15 9.47
CA ALA A 286 -2.06 -7.52 9.91
C ALA A 286 -0.80 -8.37 9.73
N ILE A 287 -0.09 -8.18 8.61
CA ILE A 287 1.12 -8.90 8.27
C ILE A 287 2.19 -8.62 9.33
N TYR A 288 2.45 -7.34 9.60
CA TYR A 288 3.48 -6.93 10.54
C TYR A 288 3.13 -7.33 11.99
N ALA A 289 1.85 -7.21 12.38
CA ALA A 289 1.38 -7.64 13.69
C ALA A 289 1.57 -9.14 13.91
N VAL A 290 1.20 -9.97 12.93
CA VAL A 290 1.38 -11.42 12.97
C VAL A 290 2.86 -11.80 13.08
N GLU A 291 3.73 -11.17 12.30
CA GLU A 291 5.18 -11.46 12.34
C GLU A 291 5.82 -11.06 13.68
N MET A 292 5.25 -10.07 14.38
CA MET A 292 5.64 -9.70 15.75
C MET A 292 4.96 -10.56 16.84
N GLY A 293 4.26 -11.64 16.45
CA GLY A 293 3.61 -12.57 17.37
C GLY A 293 2.35 -12.01 18.05
N ARG A 294 1.67 -11.06 17.42
CA ARG A 294 0.40 -10.49 17.92
C ARG A 294 -0.80 -11.26 17.38
N GLN A 295 -1.89 -11.25 18.13
CA GLN A 295 -3.15 -11.77 17.63
C GLN A 295 -3.79 -10.76 16.69
N VAL A 296 -4.32 -11.25 15.57
CA VAL A 296 -5.03 -10.44 14.59
C VAL A 296 -6.40 -11.03 14.35
N TYR A 297 -7.42 -10.25 14.66
CA TYR A 297 -8.83 -10.58 14.52
C TYR A 297 -9.41 -9.85 13.32
N SER A 298 -10.00 -10.61 12.41
CA SER A 298 -10.67 -10.06 11.23
C SER A 298 -12.18 -10.00 11.41
N TYR A 299 -12.77 -8.81 11.30
CA TYR A 299 -14.23 -8.66 11.22
C TYR A 299 -14.76 -8.71 9.77
N ALA A 300 -13.95 -9.16 8.82
CA ALA A 300 -14.33 -9.15 7.41
C ALA A 300 -15.54 -10.06 7.11
N ASN A 301 -15.69 -11.20 7.78
CA ASN A 301 -16.83 -12.11 7.57
C ASN A 301 -18.17 -11.42 7.85
N ILE A 302 -18.19 -10.46 8.77
CA ILE A 302 -19.38 -9.66 9.09
C ILE A 302 -19.72 -8.74 7.92
N LEU A 303 -18.71 -8.06 7.36
CA LEU A 303 -18.90 -7.22 6.18
C LEU A 303 -19.38 -8.03 4.98
N LEU A 304 -18.88 -9.26 4.80
CA LEU A 304 -19.29 -10.16 3.72
C LEU A 304 -20.78 -10.55 3.78
N LYS A 305 -21.37 -10.64 4.98
CA LYS A 305 -22.81 -10.90 5.14
C LYS A 305 -23.67 -9.78 4.52
N PHE A 306 -23.19 -8.54 4.54
CA PHE A 306 -23.91 -7.37 4.03
C PHE A 306 -23.51 -6.97 2.61
N GLU A 307 -22.24 -7.17 2.24
CA GLU A 307 -21.68 -6.75 0.96
C GLU A 307 -20.77 -7.85 0.38
N PRO A 308 -21.34 -8.88 -0.27
CA PRO A 308 -20.58 -10.05 -0.74
C PRO A 308 -19.41 -9.74 -1.68
N GLN A 309 -19.48 -8.62 -2.43
CA GLN A 309 -18.38 -8.21 -3.32
C GLN A 309 -17.09 -7.84 -2.56
N PHE A 310 -17.17 -7.56 -1.26
CA PHE A 310 -16.03 -7.35 -0.37
C PHE A 310 -15.14 -8.61 -0.28
N GLN A 311 -15.64 -9.78 -0.69
CA GLN A 311 -14.87 -11.03 -0.75
C GLN A 311 -13.61 -10.88 -1.59
N ARG A 312 -13.65 -10.09 -2.67
CA ARG A 312 -12.47 -9.82 -3.50
C ARG A 312 -11.36 -9.11 -2.72
N VAL A 313 -11.72 -8.25 -1.77
CA VAL A 313 -10.76 -7.56 -0.90
C VAL A 313 -10.13 -8.56 0.07
N VAL A 314 -10.93 -9.42 0.69
CA VAL A 314 -10.46 -10.47 1.61
C VAL A 314 -9.55 -11.47 0.89
N GLU A 315 -9.92 -11.89 -0.32
CA GLU A 315 -9.17 -12.83 -1.14
C GLU A 315 -7.89 -12.23 -1.75
N SER A 316 -7.79 -10.91 -1.81
CA SER A 316 -6.54 -10.23 -2.22
C SER A 316 -5.45 -10.31 -1.15
N MET A 317 -5.80 -10.63 0.10
CA MET A 317 -4.81 -10.85 1.14
C MET A 317 -4.07 -12.17 0.88
N PRO A 318 -2.74 -12.21 1.07
CA PRO A 318 -1.98 -13.42 0.87
C PRO A 318 -2.45 -14.53 1.81
N LEU A 319 -2.64 -15.72 1.24
CA LEU A 319 -3.10 -16.92 1.95
C LEU A 319 -2.33 -17.17 3.26
N THR A 320 -1.02 -17.01 3.24
CA THR A 320 -0.15 -17.25 4.40
C THR A 320 -0.51 -16.37 5.60
N PHE A 321 -0.95 -15.13 5.38
CA PHE A 321 -1.37 -14.25 6.47
C PHE A 321 -2.81 -14.46 6.84
N ARG A 322 -3.68 -14.65 5.83
CA ARG A 322 -5.09 -14.96 6.07
C ARG A 322 -5.25 -16.16 7.00
N ASN A 323 -4.42 -17.19 6.85
CA ASN A 323 -4.44 -18.39 7.70
C ASN A 323 -3.96 -18.15 9.14
N LYS A 324 -3.25 -17.05 9.40
CA LYS A 324 -2.78 -16.65 10.74
C LYS A 324 -3.72 -15.65 11.43
N MET A 325 -4.80 -15.24 10.76
CA MET A 325 -5.81 -14.33 11.30
C MET A 325 -7.00 -15.11 11.85
N ILE A 326 -7.58 -14.64 12.94
CA ILE A 326 -8.81 -15.20 13.52
C ILE A 326 -9.99 -14.42 12.93
N PHE A 327 -10.80 -15.07 12.10
CA PHE A 327 -12.01 -14.45 11.57
C PHE A 327 -13.11 -14.49 12.63
N ILE A 328 -13.64 -13.32 12.99
CA ILE A 328 -14.74 -13.20 13.94
C ILE A 328 -16.03 -13.59 13.22
N ASP A 329 -16.65 -14.64 13.72
CA ASP A 329 -17.98 -15.09 13.32
C ASP A 329 -18.99 -14.78 14.44
N PHE A 330 -20.19 -14.37 14.04
CA PHE A 330 -21.37 -14.21 14.91
C PHE A 330 -22.47 -15.15 14.49
#